data_AF-A0A957IJX9-F1
#
_entry.id   AF-A0A957IJX9-F1
#
_cell.length_a   1.000
_cell.length_b   1.000
_cell.length_c   1.000
_cell.angle_alpha   90.00
_cell.angle_beta   90.00
_cell.angle_gamma   90.00
#
_symmetry.space_group_name_H-M   'P 1'
#
loop_
_entity.id
_entity.type
_entity.pdbx_description
1 polymer ?
#
loop_
_entity_poly.entity_id
_entity_poly.type
_entity_poly.pdbx_seq_one_letter_code
_entity_poly.pdbx_strand_id
1 'polypeptide(L)'
;MNHGNFLILNLVRLMLPKFYNAAWNSSVNTPAIDQNLPPYILLIVELFQRKHMISNYLNKRQQRYFQLSAALAQLDNTHLLVPPKASVGQVGWGSSQTLTLEGAPIFIKRIPVTHTEHVHMFSTKNVYNLPTFYQYGFGSVGMGVFRELVTHIKTTNWVLAGEIETFPLLYHYRIVPATGELPAVDMAYHQRYVTYWGEDTNVSRYLLDRAAAPYELILYLEHIPHTVATWVRTHQAHIPQVMADTKAAVAFLRDHGIIHFDSHFFNLLTDGERTYLTDFGLALDKSFALSLAEEQFYRQHTAYDYGNLLWGLGTHIYGLYRELSEAEKQRIHALYGIPEDETLEDLLLPLLTHANEIKESNLIQLEKSYVASVNQYLPVIVFMHDFYVAMRRNNQKDTLFDQTRLQQLLIETGFIGTEIND
;
A
#
# COMPACT_ATOMS: atom_id res chain seq x y z
N MET A 1 -30.90 4.61 11.82
CA MET A 1 -30.76 3.22 12.33
C MET A 1 -31.52 2.30 11.39
N ASN A 2 -30.83 1.42 10.65
CA ASN A 2 -31.45 0.56 9.63
C ASN A 2 -32.35 -0.53 10.25
N HIS A 3 -33.51 -0.78 9.63
CA HIS A 3 -34.55 -1.71 10.08
C HIS A 3 -34.05 -3.14 10.36
N GLY A 4 -32.97 -3.59 9.69
CA GLY A 4 -32.35 -4.90 9.94
C GLY A 4 -31.73 -5.05 11.34
N ASN A 5 -31.21 -3.97 11.93
CA ASN A 5 -30.68 -4.02 13.31
C ASN A 5 -31.82 -4.23 14.33
N PHE A 6 -33.03 -3.73 14.06
CA PHE A 6 -34.17 -3.82 14.98
C PHE A 6 -34.71 -5.25 15.09
N LEU A 7 -34.70 -6.01 13.99
CA LEU A 7 -35.13 -7.41 13.96
C LEU A 7 -34.18 -8.34 14.72
N ILE A 8 -32.87 -8.19 14.53
CA ILE A 8 -31.86 -8.98 15.23
C ILE A 8 -31.86 -8.64 16.73
N LEU A 9 -31.98 -7.35 17.09
CA LEU A 9 -32.08 -6.91 18.48
C LEU A 9 -33.33 -7.47 19.19
N ASN A 10 -34.47 -7.53 18.51
CA ASN A 10 -35.69 -8.11 19.08
C ASN A 10 -35.61 -9.64 19.21
N LEU A 11 -34.95 -10.33 18.28
CA LEU A 11 -34.69 -11.77 18.38
C LEU A 11 -33.78 -12.12 19.56
N VAL A 12 -32.70 -11.36 19.76
CA VAL A 12 -31.80 -11.53 20.92
C VAL A 12 -32.51 -11.18 22.23
N ARG A 13 -33.35 -10.14 22.24
CA ARG A 13 -34.16 -9.74 23.40
C ARG A 13 -35.23 -10.78 23.78
N LEU A 14 -35.79 -11.48 22.80
CA LEU A 14 -36.77 -12.56 23.02
C LEU A 14 -36.12 -13.85 23.49
N MET A 15 -34.92 -14.19 23.00
CA MET A 15 -34.26 -15.45 23.35
C MET A 15 -33.48 -15.39 24.66
N LEU A 16 -32.98 -14.23 25.08
CA LEU A 16 -32.07 -14.11 26.24
C LEU A 16 -32.28 -12.82 27.05
N PRO A 17 -33.38 -12.69 27.84
CA PRO A 17 -33.71 -11.47 28.59
C PRO A 17 -32.64 -11.03 29.60
N LYS A 18 -31.85 -11.97 30.13
CA LYS A 18 -30.78 -11.68 31.10
C LYS A 18 -29.55 -11.01 30.47
N PHE A 19 -29.32 -11.17 29.16
CA PHE A 19 -28.14 -10.65 28.47
C PHE A 19 -28.33 -9.21 27.96
N TYR A 20 -29.57 -8.83 27.62
CA TYR A 20 -29.89 -7.47 27.17
C TYR A 20 -29.54 -6.41 28.21
N ASN A 21 -29.75 -6.69 29.50
CA ASN A 21 -29.47 -5.74 30.58
C ASN A 21 -27.99 -5.66 30.98
N ALA A 22 -27.18 -6.68 30.69
CA ALA A 22 -25.75 -6.70 31.01
C ALA A 22 -24.89 -6.03 29.93
N ALA A 23 -25.26 -6.16 28.65
CA ALA A 23 -24.48 -5.63 27.53
C ALA A 23 -24.69 -4.13 27.25
N TRP A 24 -25.74 -3.51 27.81
CA TRP A 24 -26.12 -2.12 27.51
C TRP A 24 -25.84 -1.12 28.65
N ASN A 25 -25.60 -1.60 29.88
CA ASN A 25 -25.47 -0.74 31.08
C ASN A 25 -24.04 -0.57 31.60
N SER A 26 -23.01 -1.13 30.96
CA SER A 26 -21.63 -0.94 31.41
C SER A 26 -20.77 -0.29 30.33
N SER A 27 -20.54 1.02 30.48
CA SER A 27 -19.49 1.75 29.78
C SER A 27 -18.07 1.39 30.27
N VAL A 28 -17.93 0.35 31.08
CA VAL A 28 -16.66 -0.14 31.63
C VAL A 28 -16.79 -1.65 31.84
N ASN A 29 -15.92 -2.43 31.19
CA ASN A 29 -15.83 -3.90 31.18
C ASN A 29 -16.88 -4.64 30.32
N THR A 30 -16.38 -5.27 29.26
CA THR A 30 -17.01 -6.36 28.52
C THR A 30 -17.28 -7.52 29.49
N PRO A 31 -18.53 -7.97 29.68
CA PRO A 31 -18.78 -9.15 30.51
C PRO A 31 -18.11 -10.38 29.87
N ALA A 32 -17.48 -11.20 30.70
CA ALA A 32 -16.89 -12.47 30.27
C ALA A 32 -17.97 -13.35 29.60
N ILE A 33 -17.67 -13.88 28.42
CA ILE A 33 -18.57 -14.77 27.67
C ILE A 33 -18.68 -16.08 28.46
N ASP A 34 -19.90 -16.47 28.85
CA ASP A 34 -20.15 -17.79 29.42
C ASP A 34 -19.91 -18.86 28.35
N GLN A 35 -18.84 -19.64 28.53
CA GLN A 35 -18.43 -20.68 27.57
C GLN A 35 -19.42 -21.86 27.49
N ASN A 36 -20.45 -21.89 28.34
CA ASN A 36 -21.51 -22.91 28.29
C ASN A 36 -22.65 -22.57 27.31
N LEU A 37 -22.56 -21.47 26.57
CA LEU A 37 -23.56 -21.12 25.56
C LEU A 37 -23.48 -22.06 24.34
N PRO A 38 -24.62 -22.41 23.73
CA PRO A 38 -24.64 -23.12 22.45
C PRO A 38 -23.77 -22.41 21.39
N PRO A 39 -23.02 -23.15 20.52
CA PRO A 39 -22.06 -22.57 19.57
C PRO A 39 -22.61 -21.46 18.67
N TYR A 40 -23.89 -21.55 18.28
CA TYR A 40 -24.53 -20.53 17.43
C TYR A 40 -24.77 -19.20 18.18
N ILE A 41 -24.97 -19.24 19.51
CA ILE A 41 -25.12 -18.03 20.34
C ILE A 41 -23.76 -17.36 20.55
N LEU A 42 -22.70 -18.15 20.77
CA LEU A 42 -21.33 -17.64 20.85
C LEU A 42 -20.95 -16.88 19.57
N LEU A 43 -21.24 -17.47 18.40
CA LEU A 43 -21.02 -16.82 17.10
C LEU A 43 -21.79 -15.49 16.96
N ILE A 44 -23.05 -15.44 17.38
CA ILE A 44 -23.85 -14.20 17.32
C ILE A 44 -23.28 -13.12 18.23
N VAL A 45 -22.86 -13.47 19.45
CA VAL A 45 -22.25 -12.55 20.41
C VAL A 45 -20.92 -12.01 19.87
N GLU A 46 -20.05 -12.88 19.34
CA GLU A 46 -18.79 -12.49 18.71
C GLU A 46 -19.01 -11.54 17.53
N LEU A 47 -19.95 -11.86 16.63
CA LEU A 47 -20.30 -11.00 15.49
C LEU A 47 -20.81 -9.63 15.95
N PHE A 48 -21.63 -9.59 17.00
CA PHE A 48 -22.16 -8.33 17.54
C PHE A 48 -21.05 -7.49 18.21
N GLN A 49 -20.19 -8.11 19.02
CA GLN A 49 -19.05 -7.46 19.64
C GLN A 49 -18.08 -6.91 18.59
N ARG A 50 -17.76 -7.71 17.57
CA ARG A 50 -16.90 -7.30 16.46
C ARG A 50 -17.51 -6.12 15.70
N LYS A 51 -18.80 -6.15 15.38
CA LYS A 51 -19.51 -5.02 14.73
C LYS A 51 -19.48 -3.76 15.59
N HIS A 52 -19.66 -3.89 16.91
CA HIS A 52 -19.61 -2.75 17.83
C HIS A 52 -18.19 -2.17 17.95
N MET A 53 -17.16 -3.02 18.03
CA MET A 53 -15.76 -2.58 18.06
C MET A 53 -15.36 -1.87 16.77
N ILE A 54 -15.70 -2.44 15.61
CA ILE A 54 -15.47 -1.81 14.28
C ILE A 54 -16.15 -0.44 14.23
N SER A 55 -17.42 -0.35 14.63
CA SER A 55 -18.15 0.92 14.67
C SER A 55 -17.50 1.95 15.60
N ASN A 56 -17.02 1.53 16.78
CA ASN A 56 -16.33 2.42 17.71
C ASN A 56 -14.97 2.88 17.19
N TYR A 57 -14.25 2.01 16.48
CA TYR A 57 -12.97 2.34 15.85
C TYR A 57 -13.13 3.39 14.75
N LEU A 58 -14.05 3.16 13.80
CA LEU A 58 -14.33 4.11 12.72
C LEU A 58 -14.82 5.46 13.26
N ASN A 59 -15.71 5.46 14.27
CA ASN A 59 -16.18 6.68 14.91
C ASN A 59 -15.03 7.52 15.48
N LYS A 60 -14.04 6.87 16.12
CA LYS A 60 -12.85 7.56 16.65
C LYS A 60 -11.98 8.14 15.52
N ARG A 61 -11.80 7.40 14.42
CA ARG A 61 -11.06 7.90 13.24
C ARG A 61 -11.74 9.11 12.59
N GLN A 62 -13.06 9.07 12.43
CA GLN A 62 -13.85 10.18 11.91
C GLN A 62 -13.77 11.42 12.82
N GLN A 63 -13.91 11.25 14.15
CA GLN A 63 -13.76 12.35 15.10
C GLN A 63 -12.37 12.99 15.00
N ARG A 64 -11.32 12.16 14.96
CA ARG A 64 -9.93 12.62 14.79
C ARG A 64 -9.74 13.35 13.46
N TYR A 65 -10.35 12.85 12.37
CA TYR A 65 -10.32 13.52 11.08
C TYR A 65 -10.86 14.94 11.17
N PHE A 66 -12.09 15.12 11.68
CA PHE A 66 -12.70 16.45 11.72
C PHE A 66 -11.95 17.41 12.64
N GLN A 67 -11.43 16.90 13.77
CA GLN A 67 -10.60 17.67 14.69
C GLN A 67 -9.31 18.17 14.01
N LEU A 68 -8.49 17.24 13.47
CA LEU A 68 -7.20 17.60 12.88
C LEU A 68 -7.35 18.38 11.57
N SER A 69 -8.35 18.05 10.75
CA SER A 69 -8.63 18.80 9.52
C SER A 69 -9.01 20.25 9.82
N ALA A 70 -9.86 20.48 10.83
CA ALA A 70 -10.21 21.84 11.26
C ALA A 70 -9.01 22.60 11.84
N ALA A 71 -8.19 21.95 12.68
CA ALA A 71 -6.98 22.55 13.24
C ALA A 71 -5.99 22.94 12.14
N LEU A 72 -5.71 22.04 11.19
CA LEU A 72 -4.80 22.29 10.06
C LEU A 72 -5.34 23.36 9.10
N ALA A 73 -6.66 23.46 8.93
CA ALA A 73 -7.28 24.48 8.08
C ALA A 73 -7.13 25.90 8.64
N GLN A 74 -7.01 26.06 9.97
CA GLN A 74 -6.83 27.35 10.64
C GLN A 74 -5.38 27.88 10.59
N LEU A 75 -4.42 27.01 10.30
CA LEU A 75 -3.01 27.37 10.21
C LEU A 75 -2.69 28.00 8.85
N ASP A 76 -1.90 29.07 8.87
CA ASP A 76 -1.32 29.64 7.66
C ASP A 76 -0.10 28.81 7.18
N ASN A 77 0.43 29.17 6.02
CA ASN A 77 1.58 28.46 5.46
C ASN A 77 2.82 28.55 6.37
N THR A 78 3.03 29.64 7.12
CA THR A 78 4.22 29.76 7.99
C THR A 78 4.20 28.77 9.14
N HIS A 79 3.01 28.42 9.64
CA HIS A 79 2.82 27.43 10.72
C HIS A 79 2.77 25.98 10.19
N LEU A 80 2.35 25.79 8.95
CA LEU A 80 2.29 24.48 8.29
C LEU A 80 3.65 24.03 7.72
N LEU A 81 4.50 24.98 7.35
CA LEU A 81 5.84 24.73 6.82
C LEU A 81 6.83 24.42 7.95
N VAL A 82 6.66 23.26 8.60
CA VAL A 82 7.73 22.71 9.45
C VAL A 82 8.89 22.32 8.54
N PRO A 83 10.10 22.90 8.73
CA PRO A 83 11.26 22.55 7.92
C PRO A 83 11.50 21.05 8.02
N PRO A 84 11.76 20.35 6.91
CA PRO A 84 12.08 18.93 6.97
C PRO A 84 13.25 18.74 7.92
N LYS A 85 13.08 17.93 8.97
CA LYS A 85 14.25 17.37 9.65
C LYS A 85 14.94 16.49 8.63
N ALA A 86 16.24 16.68 8.43
CA ALA A 86 17.03 15.83 7.54
C ALA A 86 16.81 14.36 7.93
N SER A 87 15.96 13.66 7.18
CA SER A 87 15.73 12.23 7.35
C SER A 87 16.93 11.53 6.72
N VAL A 88 17.87 11.09 7.56
CA VAL A 88 19.00 10.28 7.14
C VAL A 88 18.46 8.98 6.53
N GLY A 89 18.69 8.77 5.23
CA GLY A 89 18.49 7.47 4.58
C GLY A 89 17.14 7.22 3.89
N GLN A 90 16.36 8.24 3.50
CA GLN A 90 15.17 7.97 2.68
C GLN A 90 15.52 7.56 1.24
N VAL A 91 15.03 6.38 0.85
CA VAL A 91 14.97 5.90 -0.54
C VAL A 91 13.54 6.19 -1.02
N GLY A 92 13.34 7.33 -1.69
CA GLY A 92 12.04 7.77 -2.20
C GLY A 92 12.15 9.11 -2.93
N TRP A 93 11.20 9.38 -3.84
CA TRP A 93 11.21 10.57 -4.71
C TRP A 93 10.52 11.81 -4.12
N GLY A 94 10.19 11.75 -2.83
CA GLY A 94 9.62 12.84 -2.03
C GLY A 94 10.20 12.79 -0.61
N SER A 95 9.92 13.80 0.20
CA SER A 95 10.33 13.83 1.60
C SER A 95 9.14 13.56 2.51
N SER A 96 9.37 12.83 3.61
CA SER A 96 8.34 12.65 4.64
C SER A 96 8.81 12.94 6.04
N GLN A 97 7.89 13.37 6.90
CA GLN A 97 8.14 13.63 8.31
C GLN A 97 6.91 13.31 9.16
N THR A 98 7.11 13.06 10.45
CA THR A 98 6.01 12.96 11.42
C THR A 98 6.00 14.21 12.30
N LEU A 99 4.85 14.84 12.45
CA LEU A 99 4.61 15.90 13.44
C LEU A 99 3.54 15.46 14.44
N THR A 100 3.45 16.15 15.57
CA THR A 100 2.36 15.95 16.53
C THR A 100 1.51 17.22 16.57
N LEU A 101 0.21 17.08 16.33
CA LEU A 101 -0.78 18.16 16.42
C LEU A 101 -1.91 17.70 17.33
N GLU A 102 -2.27 18.50 18.32
CA GLU A 102 -3.31 18.17 19.31
C GLU A 102 -3.14 16.78 19.95
N GLY A 103 -1.88 16.37 20.19
CA GLY A 103 -1.55 15.08 20.78
C GLY A 103 -1.65 13.88 19.83
N ALA A 104 -1.97 14.08 18.54
CA ALA A 104 -2.01 13.04 17.54
C ALA A 104 -0.82 13.12 16.57
N PRO A 105 -0.17 11.99 16.23
CA PRO A 105 0.85 11.97 15.19
C PRO A 105 0.22 12.14 13.81
N ILE A 106 0.87 12.93 12.95
CA ILE A 106 0.48 13.19 11.57
C ILE A 106 1.68 12.87 10.69
N PHE A 107 1.46 12.08 9.65
CA PHE A 107 2.45 11.80 8.62
C PHE A 107 2.36 12.87 7.54
N ILE A 108 3.47 13.45 7.15
CA ILE A 108 3.54 14.46 6.10
C ILE A 108 4.28 13.88 4.93
N LYS A 109 3.69 13.94 3.74
CA LYS A 109 4.35 13.68 2.45
C LYS A 109 4.47 14.98 1.67
N ARG A 110 5.69 15.31 1.21
CA ARG A 110 5.95 16.45 0.32
C ARG A 110 6.28 15.94 -1.07
N ILE A 111 5.58 16.47 -2.07
CA ILE A 111 5.70 16.06 -3.46
C ILE A 111 6.08 17.30 -4.27
N PRO A 112 7.18 17.28 -5.05
CA PRO A 112 7.51 18.34 -5.98
C PRO A 112 6.35 18.61 -6.95
N VAL A 113 6.02 19.88 -7.15
CA VAL A 113 5.02 20.35 -8.13
C VAL A 113 5.76 21.21 -9.15
N THR A 114 5.89 20.69 -10.36
CA THR A 114 6.63 21.39 -11.42
C THR A 114 5.89 22.63 -11.90
N HIS A 115 6.57 23.51 -12.64
CA HIS A 115 5.90 24.64 -13.30
C HIS A 115 4.77 24.17 -14.23
N THR A 116 5.00 23.11 -15.01
CA THR A 116 4.02 22.53 -15.93
C THR A 116 2.79 22.02 -15.18
N GLU A 117 2.97 21.29 -14.07
CA GLU A 117 1.87 20.83 -13.24
C GLU A 117 1.12 22.00 -12.60
N HIS A 118 1.84 23.01 -12.09
CA HIS A 118 1.23 24.19 -11.49
C HIS A 118 0.36 24.98 -12.48
N VAL A 119 0.79 25.14 -13.74
CA VAL A 119 -0.02 25.77 -14.79
C VAL A 119 -1.30 24.97 -15.10
N HIS A 120 -1.27 23.66 -14.91
CA HIS A 120 -2.40 22.75 -15.09
C HIS A 120 -2.96 22.24 -13.75
N MET A 121 -3.04 23.12 -12.76
CA MET A 121 -3.40 22.75 -11.39
C MET A 121 -4.69 21.93 -11.33
N PHE A 122 -4.67 20.84 -10.56
CA PHE A 122 -5.79 19.90 -10.38
C PHE A 122 -6.20 19.10 -11.64
N SER A 123 -5.46 19.22 -12.74
CA SER A 123 -5.65 18.35 -13.90
C SER A 123 -5.13 16.95 -13.61
N THR A 124 -5.94 15.92 -13.91
CA THR A 124 -5.50 14.52 -13.88
C THR A 124 -4.97 14.03 -15.24
N LYS A 125 -4.77 14.94 -16.21
CA LYS A 125 -4.14 14.60 -17.49
C LYS A 125 -2.68 14.23 -17.27
N ASN A 126 -2.17 13.33 -18.10
CA ASN A 126 -0.73 13.09 -18.21
C ASN A 126 -0.06 14.28 -18.94
N VAL A 127 0.17 15.39 -18.23
CA VAL A 127 0.65 16.65 -18.80
C VAL A 127 2.06 16.58 -19.39
N TYR A 128 2.82 15.56 -19.00
CA TYR A 128 4.15 15.28 -19.55
C TYR A 128 4.12 14.30 -20.74
N ASN A 129 2.97 13.67 -21.02
CA ASN A 129 2.86 12.56 -21.96
C ASN A 129 3.87 11.43 -21.64
N LEU A 130 3.97 11.09 -20.35
CA LEU A 130 4.79 9.97 -19.87
C LEU A 130 4.31 8.64 -20.48
N PRO A 131 5.21 7.73 -20.86
CA PRO A 131 4.83 6.43 -21.36
C PRO A 131 4.13 5.59 -20.28
N THR A 132 3.19 4.74 -20.66
CA THR A 132 2.39 3.94 -19.70
C THR A 132 3.22 2.93 -18.91
N PHE A 133 4.35 2.45 -19.44
CA PHE A 133 5.26 1.59 -18.68
C PHE A 133 5.89 2.29 -17.47
N TYR A 134 5.85 3.63 -17.41
CA TYR A 134 6.32 4.41 -16.26
C TYR A 134 5.40 4.26 -15.04
N GLN A 135 4.20 3.69 -15.23
CA GLN A 135 3.27 3.38 -14.16
C GLN A 135 3.74 2.23 -13.27
N TYR A 136 4.63 1.35 -13.74
CA TYR A 136 5.09 0.22 -12.94
C TYR A 136 6.04 0.67 -11.81
N GLY A 137 5.75 0.24 -10.58
CA GLY A 137 6.44 0.62 -9.33
C GLY A 137 7.85 0.07 -9.13
N PHE A 138 8.71 0.10 -10.15
CA PHE A 138 10.10 -0.34 -10.05
C PHE A 138 11.13 0.79 -10.24
N GLY A 139 10.77 2.00 -9.81
CA GLY A 139 11.69 3.14 -9.73
C GLY A 139 11.19 4.42 -10.36
N SER A 140 9.94 4.47 -10.86
CA SER A 140 9.36 5.70 -11.40
C SER A 140 9.11 6.73 -10.30
N VAL A 141 9.00 8.00 -10.69
CA VAL A 141 8.84 9.12 -9.75
C VAL A 141 7.38 9.54 -9.54
N GLY A 142 6.44 8.70 -9.96
CA GLY A 142 4.99 8.96 -9.97
C GLY A 142 4.46 9.42 -11.34
N MET A 143 3.14 9.38 -11.50
CA MET A 143 2.43 9.66 -12.77
C MET A 143 1.57 10.93 -12.74
N GLY A 144 1.99 11.91 -11.94
CA GLY A 144 1.41 13.26 -11.85
C GLY A 144 0.86 13.56 -10.46
N VAL A 145 1.31 14.68 -9.88
CA VAL A 145 1.04 15.04 -8.49
C VAL A 145 -0.45 15.17 -8.15
N PHE A 146 -1.27 15.63 -9.10
CA PHE A 146 -2.72 15.80 -8.88
C PHE A 146 -3.52 14.50 -8.99
N ARG A 147 -2.98 13.47 -9.66
CA ARG A 147 -3.58 12.12 -9.63
C ARG A 147 -3.48 11.52 -8.24
N GLU A 148 -2.32 11.65 -7.61
CA GLU A 148 -2.10 11.21 -6.23
C GLU A 148 -3.00 11.96 -5.26
N LEU A 149 -3.08 13.30 -5.36
CA LEU A 149 -3.96 14.12 -4.52
C LEU A 149 -5.44 13.69 -4.62
N VAL A 150 -5.96 13.57 -5.84
CA VAL A 150 -7.37 13.20 -6.06
C VAL A 150 -7.64 11.79 -5.53
N THR A 151 -6.70 10.86 -5.66
CA THR A 151 -6.86 9.50 -5.13
C THR A 151 -6.91 9.50 -3.61
N HIS A 152 -6.04 10.27 -2.93
CA HIS A 152 -6.12 10.46 -1.48
C HIS A 152 -7.45 11.07 -1.02
N ILE A 153 -8.01 12.03 -1.77
CA ILE A 153 -9.32 12.61 -1.47
C ILE A 153 -10.42 11.54 -1.58
N LYS A 154 -10.41 10.73 -2.64
CA LYS A 154 -11.39 9.66 -2.84
C LYS A 154 -11.34 8.61 -1.74
N THR A 155 -10.16 8.09 -1.44
CA THR A 155 -9.98 7.07 -0.41
C THR A 155 -10.36 7.58 0.97
N THR A 156 -10.05 8.85 1.27
CA THR A 156 -10.51 9.51 2.49
C THR A 156 -12.04 9.56 2.57
N ASN A 157 -12.72 9.97 1.50
CA ASN A 157 -14.18 10.04 1.47
C ASN A 157 -14.84 8.67 1.69
N TRP A 158 -14.30 7.59 1.11
CA TRP A 158 -14.81 6.24 1.34
C TRP A 158 -14.64 5.78 2.79
N VAL A 159 -13.50 6.12 3.41
CA VAL A 159 -13.30 5.83 4.84
C VAL A 159 -14.27 6.63 5.70
N LEU A 160 -14.47 7.91 5.42
CA LEU A 160 -15.42 8.75 6.16
C LEU A 160 -16.87 8.31 5.96
N ALA A 161 -17.22 7.75 4.80
CA ALA A 161 -18.54 7.17 4.54
C ALA A 161 -18.72 5.79 5.20
N GLY A 162 -17.65 5.18 5.72
CA GLY A 162 -17.66 3.84 6.31
C GLY A 162 -17.80 2.71 5.28
N GLU A 163 -17.43 2.98 4.02
CA GLU A 163 -17.45 2.00 2.93
C GLU A 163 -16.26 1.02 3.04
N ILE A 164 -15.13 1.50 3.55
CA ILE A 164 -13.90 0.73 3.76
C ILE A 164 -13.03 1.39 4.83
N GLU A 165 -12.16 0.64 5.50
CA GLU A 165 -11.31 1.17 6.59
C GLU A 165 -9.80 1.09 6.29
N THR A 166 -9.41 0.46 5.18
CA THR A 166 -8.03 0.04 4.87
C THR A 166 -7.22 1.10 4.11
N PHE A 167 -7.59 2.37 4.20
CA PHE A 167 -6.82 3.49 3.65
C PHE A 167 -6.51 4.52 4.75
N PRO A 168 -5.30 5.11 4.78
CA PRO A 168 -5.02 6.25 5.65
C PRO A 168 -5.83 7.49 5.24
N LEU A 169 -6.26 8.29 6.21
CA LEU A 169 -7.02 9.52 5.97
C LEU A 169 -6.11 10.69 5.59
N LEU A 170 -6.49 11.47 4.57
CA LEU A 170 -5.91 12.78 4.26
C LEU A 170 -6.60 13.86 5.10
N TYR A 171 -5.98 14.30 6.19
CA TYR A 171 -6.52 15.37 7.02
C TYR A 171 -6.54 16.73 6.32
N HIS A 172 -5.50 17.00 5.50
CA HIS A 172 -5.35 18.30 4.84
C HIS A 172 -4.33 18.26 3.69
N TYR A 173 -4.39 19.25 2.80
CA TYR A 173 -3.32 19.49 1.84
C TYR A 173 -3.09 20.98 1.57
N ARG A 174 -1.86 21.32 1.15
CA ARG A 174 -1.46 22.67 0.74
C ARG A 174 -0.48 22.61 -0.43
N ILE A 175 -0.63 23.52 -1.37
CA ILE A 175 0.39 23.79 -2.40
C ILE A 175 1.09 25.08 -1.99
N VAL A 176 2.41 25.03 -1.87
CA VAL A 176 3.25 26.11 -1.36
C VAL A 176 4.48 26.31 -2.23
N PRO A 177 5.10 27.50 -2.25
CA PRO A 177 6.42 27.66 -2.84
C PRO A 177 7.42 26.69 -2.20
N ALA A 178 8.26 26.06 -3.02
CA ALA A 178 9.35 25.22 -2.52
C ALA A 178 10.30 26.07 -1.66
N THR A 179 10.71 25.54 -0.51
CA THR A 179 11.60 26.23 0.43
C THR A 179 12.95 25.53 0.50
N GLY A 180 14.05 26.31 0.47
CA GLY A 180 15.42 25.80 0.53
C GLY A 180 16.17 25.94 -0.79
N GLU A 181 17.45 25.62 -0.79
CA GLU A 181 18.26 25.57 -2.02
C GLU A 181 17.92 24.30 -2.80
N LEU A 182 17.67 24.45 -4.10
CA LEU A 182 17.51 23.31 -5.00
C LEU A 182 18.90 22.66 -5.18
N PRO A 183 19.06 21.37 -4.85
CA PRO A 183 20.34 20.71 -5.03
C PRO A 183 20.69 20.66 -6.52
N ALA A 184 21.98 20.72 -6.83
CA ALA A 184 22.45 20.52 -8.19
C ALA A 184 22.02 19.12 -8.68
N VAL A 185 21.51 19.05 -9.91
CA VAL A 185 21.11 17.78 -10.53
C VAL A 185 22.37 16.96 -10.81
N ASP A 186 22.41 15.73 -10.29
CA ASP A 186 23.40 14.74 -10.73
C ASP A 186 23.07 14.28 -12.15
N MET A 187 23.73 14.91 -13.13
CA MET A 187 23.52 14.61 -14.55
C MET A 187 23.96 13.20 -14.93
N ALA A 188 24.90 12.60 -14.21
CA ALA A 188 25.31 11.21 -14.47
C ALA A 188 24.21 10.24 -13.99
N TYR A 189 23.59 10.50 -12.84
CA TYR A 189 22.42 9.77 -12.38
C TYR A 189 21.22 9.96 -13.31
N HIS A 190 20.93 11.21 -13.71
CA HIS A 190 19.87 11.52 -14.66
C HIS A 190 20.03 10.73 -15.97
N GLN A 191 21.23 10.70 -16.55
CA GLN A 191 21.48 9.94 -17.77
C GLN A 191 21.23 8.44 -17.57
N ARG A 192 21.71 7.85 -16.47
CA ARG A 192 21.44 6.43 -16.16
C ARG A 192 19.96 6.15 -15.99
N TYR A 193 19.23 7.04 -15.33
CA TYR A 193 17.80 6.94 -15.11
C TYR A 193 17.02 6.98 -16.43
N VAL A 194 17.36 7.91 -17.32
CA VAL A 194 16.72 8.06 -18.63
C VAL A 194 17.02 6.86 -19.53
N THR A 195 18.28 6.39 -19.55
CA THR A 195 18.64 5.16 -20.28
C THR A 195 17.87 3.94 -19.77
N TYR A 196 17.70 3.82 -18.45
CA TYR A 196 16.89 2.76 -17.86
C TYR A 196 15.42 2.81 -18.34
N TRP A 197 14.86 4.00 -18.51
CA TRP A 197 13.49 4.23 -18.99
C TRP A 197 13.37 4.39 -20.52
N GLY A 198 14.25 3.75 -21.29
CA GLY A 198 14.13 3.68 -22.75
C GLY A 198 14.50 4.94 -23.50
N GLU A 199 15.37 5.77 -22.90
CA GLU A 199 15.81 7.04 -23.47
C GLU A 199 14.63 8.00 -23.75
N ASP A 200 13.52 7.81 -23.04
CA ASP A 200 12.31 8.58 -23.23
C ASP A 200 12.51 10.06 -22.82
N THR A 201 12.31 10.95 -23.80
CA THR A 201 12.54 12.39 -23.62
C THR A 201 11.51 13.03 -22.68
N ASN A 202 10.30 12.48 -22.57
CA ASN A 202 9.29 12.97 -21.63
C ASN A 202 9.66 12.59 -20.19
N VAL A 203 10.17 11.38 -19.97
CA VAL A 203 10.74 10.95 -18.67
C VAL A 203 11.92 11.84 -18.28
N SER A 204 12.83 12.10 -19.21
CA SER A 204 13.99 12.99 -19.00
C SER A 204 13.57 14.39 -18.57
N ARG A 205 12.64 15.00 -19.32
CA ARG A 205 12.09 16.33 -19.03
C ARG A 205 11.38 16.36 -17.67
N TYR A 206 10.55 15.35 -17.39
CA TYR A 206 9.81 15.28 -16.14
C TYR A 206 10.75 15.19 -14.93
N LEU A 207 11.82 14.40 -15.00
CA LEU A 207 12.80 14.29 -13.92
C LEU A 207 13.53 15.63 -13.67
N LEU A 208 13.94 16.33 -14.73
CA LEU A 208 14.60 17.64 -14.60
C LEU A 208 13.66 18.69 -14.02
N ASP A 209 12.42 18.75 -14.51
CA ASP A 209 11.42 19.71 -14.02
C ASP A 209 11.04 19.45 -12.56
N ARG A 210 11.01 18.18 -12.12
CA ARG A 210 10.80 17.82 -10.71
C ARG A 210 11.96 18.26 -9.83
N ALA A 211 13.20 18.09 -10.29
CA ALA A 211 14.37 18.54 -9.56
C ALA A 211 14.41 20.08 -9.43
N ALA A 212 13.84 20.79 -10.42
CA ALA A 212 13.72 22.24 -10.44
C ALA A 212 12.34 22.77 -10.00
N ALA A 213 11.54 21.96 -9.30
CA ALA A 213 10.15 22.28 -8.99
C ALA A 213 10.04 23.56 -8.13
N PRO A 214 9.29 24.59 -8.58
CA PRO A 214 9.14 25.84 -7.82
C PRO A 214 8.11 25.74 -6.68
N TYR A 215 7.31 24.68 -6.66
CA TYR A 215 6.27 24.45 -5.67
C TYR A 215 6.35 23.04 -5.10
N GLU A 216 5.70 22.83 -3.96
CA GLU A 216 5.49 21.53 -3.36
C GLU A 216 4.01 21.36 -2.97
N LEU A 217 3.49 20.15 -3.16
CA LEU A 217 2.26 19.69 -2.55
C LEU A 217 2.61 19.01 -1.23
N ILE A 218 2.03 19.48 -0.14
CA ILE A 218 2.15 18.88 1.19
C ILE A 218 0.83 18.18 1.51
N LEU A 219 0.91 16.87 1.75
CA LEU A 219 -0.18 16.03 2.21
C LEU A 219 -0.01 15.77 3.71
N TYR A 220 -1.04 16.07 4.50
CA TYR A 220 -1.12 15.76 5.92
C TYR A 220 -2.00 14.54 6.10
N LEU A 221 -1.36 13.40 6.34
CA LEU A 221 -1.97 12.08 6.35
C LEU A 221 -2.02 11.52 7.77
N GLU A 222 -2.97 10.61 7.99
CA GLU A 222 -3.01 9.76 9.16
C GLU A 222 -1.70 8.99 9.32
N HIS A 223 -1.12 9.08 10.51
CA HIS A 223 0.09 8.34 10.84
C HIS A 223 -0.26 6.92 11.31
N ILE A 224 0.16 5.93 10.53
CA ILE A 224 0.12 4.52 10.90
C ILE A 224 1.54 4.07 11.26
N PRO A 225 1.76 3.42 12.42
CA PRO A 225 3.08 3.37 13.05
C PRO A 225 4.12 2.49 12.37
N HIS A 226 3.71 1.51 11.57
CA HIS A 226 4.64 0.56 10.99
C HIS A 226 4.41 0.37 9.50
N THR A 227 5.50 0.25 8.73
CA THR A 227 5.43 -0.37 7.41
C THR A 227 5.36 -1.88 7.58
N VAL A 228 4.53 -2.57 6.81
CA VAL A 228 4.42 -4.03 6.85
C VAL A 228 5.79 -4.67 6.60
N ALA A 229 6.55 -4.18 5.62
CA ALA A 229 7.88 -4.71 5.27
C ALA A 229 8.86 -4.79 6.46
N THR A 230 8.75 -3.89 7.43
CA THR A 230 9.58 -3.92 8.65
C THR A 230 8.90 -4.66 9.78
N TRP A 231 7.59 -4.48 9.94
CA TRP A 231 6.81 -5.08 11.02
C TRP A 231 6.75 -6.60 10.95
N VAL A 232 6.59 -7.18 9.74
CA VAL A 232 6.46 -8.63 9.58
C VAL A 232 7.74 -9.40 9.89
N ARG A 233 8.90 -8.74 9.99
CA ARG A 233 10.18 -9.37 10.39
C ARG A 233 10.06 -10.14 11.70
N THR A 234 9.31 -9.59 12.66
CA THR A 234 9.03 -10.19 13.97
C THR A 234 7.58 -10.63 14.16
N HIS A 235 6.70 -10.46 13.16
CA HIS A 235 5.27 -10.76 13.23
C HIS A 235 4.79 -11.63 12.05
N GLN A 236 5.62 -12.56 11.59
CA GLN A 236 5.37 -13.38 10.38
C GLN A 236 4.03 -14.14 10.42
N ALA A 237 3.57 -14.52 11.62
CA ALA A 237 2.28 -15.17 11.82
C ALA A 237 1.08 -14.34 11.31
N HIS A 238 1.22 -13.03 11.19
CA HIS A 238 0.18 -12.11 10.71
C HIS A 238 0.16 -11.92 9.18
N ILE A 239 1.13 -12.45 8.44
CA ILE A 239 1.20 -12.32 6.97
C ILE A 239 -0.11 -12.75 6.27
N PRO A 240 -0.77 -13.85 6.66
CA PRO A 240 -2.08 -14.19 6.08
C PRO A 240 -3.15 -13.11 6.27
N GLN A 241 -3.19 -12.44 7.42
CA GLN A 241 -4.13 -11.34 7.68
C GLN A 241 -3.77 -10.09 6.86
N VAL A 242 -2.47 -9.75 6.78
CA VAL A 242 -1.98 -8.66 5.93
C VAL A 242 -2.40 -8.87 4.48
N MET A 243 -2.22 -10.08 3.94
CA MET A 243 -2.63 -10.40 2.57
C MET A 243 -4.15 -10.30 2.40
N ALA A 244 -4.93 -10.77 3.38
CA ALA A 244 -6.39 -10.71 3.31
C ALA A 244 -6.92 -9.27 3.32
N ASP A 245 -6.41 -8.42 4.22
CA ASP A 245 -6.77 -7.01 4.30
C ASP A 245 -6.39 -6.25 3.02
N THR A 246 -5.16 -6.44 2.52
CA THR A 246 -4.70 -5.79 1.29
C THR A 246 -5.47 -6.29 0.08
N LYS A 247 -5.76 -7.59 -0.01
CA LYS A 247 -6.61 -8.14 -1.08
C LYS A 247 -7.98 -7.48 -1.09
N ALA A 248 -8.59 -7.24 0.08
CA ALA A 248 -9.87 -6.55 0.17
C ALA A 248 -9.75 -5.07 -0.28
N ALA A 249 -8.68 -4.37 0.09
CA ALA A 249 -8.40 -3.01 -0.36
C ALA A 249 -8.24 -2.93 -1.89
N VAL A 250 -7.45 -3.85 -2.47
CA VAL A 250 -7.23 -3.94 -3.92
C VAL A 250 -8.54 -4.27 -4.66
N ALA A 251 -9.32 -5.23 -4.15
CA ALA A 251 -10.63 -5.55 -4.72
C ALA A 251 -11.56 -4.33 -4.70
N PHE A 252 -11.60 -3.59 -3.60
CA PHE A 252 -12.40 -2.37 -3.50
C PHE A 252 -11.97 -1.29 -4.50
N LEU A 253 -10.65 -1.05 -4.66
CA LEU A 253 -10.15 -0.11 -5.67
C LEU A 253 -10.55 -0.55 -7.08
N ARG A 254 -10.37 -1.83 -7.40
CA ARG A 254 -10.71 -2.39 -8.72
C ARG A 254 -12.20 -2.23 -9.03
N ASP A 255 -13.06 -2.53 -8.07
CA ASP A 255 -14.52 -2.40 -8.22
C ASP A 255 -14.95 -0.93 -8.40
N HIS A 256 -14.12 0.03 -7.97
CA HIS A 256 -14.29 1.47 -8.21
C HIS A 256 -13.49 2.00 -9.41
N GLY A 257 -12.92 1.13 -10.23
CA GLY A 257 -12.21 1.52 -11.45
C GLY A 257 -10.79 2.07 -11.23
N ILE A 258 -10.13 1.68 -10.14
CA ILE A 258 -8.77 2.12 -9.79
C ILE A 258 -7.82 0.92 -9.72
N ILE A 259 -6.65 1.06 -10.35
CA ILE A 259 -5.49 0.19 -10.17
C ILE A 259 -4.42 0.99 -9.43
N HIS A 260 -3.85 0.44 -8.36
CA HIS A 260 -2.86 1.11 -7.51
C HIS A 260 -1.45 1.14 -8.12
N PHE A 261 -1.05 0.05 -8.79
CA PHE A 261 0.28 -0.21 -9.37
C PHE A 261 1.45 -0.35 -8.39
N ASP A 262 1.20 -0.31 -7.08
CA ASP A 262 2.30 -0.27 -6.09
C ASP A 262 1.93 -0.83 -4.70
N SER A 263 1.18 -1.93 -4.67
CA SER A 263 0.69 -2.60 -3.46
C SER A 263 1.71 -3.50 -2.76
N HIS A 264 3.01 -3.18 -2.82
CA HIS A 264 4.07 -3.95 -2.19
C HIS A 264 4.21 -3.64 -0.69
N PHE A 265 4.90 -4.49 0.08
CA PHE A 265 4.95 -4.40 1.55
C PHE A 265 5.53 -3.09 2.12
N PHE A 266 6.29 -2.30 1.36
CA PHE A 266 6.78 -0.98 1.81
C PHE A 266 5.70 0.11 1.71
N ASN A 267 4.64 -0.09 0.92
CA ASN A 267 3.47 0.78 0.76
C ASN A 267 2.24 0.23 1.48
N LEU A 268 2.43 -0.81 2.29
CA LEU A 268 1.44 -1.29 3.23
C LEU A 268 1.84 -0.83 4.62
N LEU A 269 0.89 -0.26 5.35
CA LEU A 269 1.08 0.16 6.74
C LEU A 269 0.26 -0.71 7.67
N THR A 270 0.64 -0.79 8.94
CA THR A 270 -0.13 -1.49 9.98
C THR A 270 -0.01 -0.83 11.34
N ASP A 271 -1.11 -0.87 12.10
CA ASP A 271 -1.18 -0.52 13.52
C ASP A 271 -1.04 -1.76 14.43
N GLY A 272 -0.75 -2.93 13.84
CA GLY A 272 -0.70 -4.23 14.52
C GLY A 272 -2.03 -4.98 14.53
N GLU A 273 -3.15 -4.31 14.24
CA GLU A 273 -4.47 -4.92 14.16
C GLU A 273 -4.97 -5.06 12.72
N ARG A 274 -4.67 -4.06 11.87
CA ARG A 274 -5.15 -3.97 10.48
C ARG A 274 -4.04 -3.55 9.53
N THR A 275 -4.26 -3.81 8.25
CA THR A 275 -3.39 -3.32 7.17
C THR A 275 -4.06 -2.20 6.36
N TYR A 276 -3.25 -1.21 5.98
CA TYR A 276 -3.66 -0.04 5.21
C TYR A 276 -2.82 0.04 3.95
N LEU A 277 -3.48 0.17 2.79
CA LEU A 277 -2.82 0.45 1.52
C LEU A 277 -2.62 1.96 1.36
N THR A 278 -1.40 2.39 1.03
CA THR A 278 -1.04 3.80 0.88
C THR A 278 -0.16 4.02 -0.36
N ASP A 279 0.18 5.28 -0.60
CA ASP A 279 1.00 5.76 -1.72
C ASP A 279 0.33 5.61 -3.08
N PHE A 280 -0.45 6.62 -3.45
CA PHE A 280 -1.19 6.63 -4.71
C PHE A 280 -0.43 7.32 -5.85
N GLY A 281 0.89 7.45 -5.76
CA GLY A 281 1.72 8.11 -6.76
C GLY A 281 1.66 7.49 -8.16
N LEU A 282 1.29 6.20 -8.23
CA LEU A 282 1.15 5.42 -9.46
C LEU A 282 -0.28 4.99 -9.77
N ALA A 283 -1.26 5.46 -9.00
CA ALA A 283 -2.65 5.08 -9.21
C ALA A 283 -3.15 5.46 -10.62
N LEU A 284 -3.86 4.53 -11.24
CA LEU A 284 -4.54 4.69 -12.53
C LEU A 284 -6.04 4.51 -12.33
N ASP A 285 -6.76 5.61 -12.44
CA ASP A 285 -8.20 5.69 -12.18
C ASP A 285 -8.94 5.99 -13.50
N LYS A 286 -9.97 5.20 -13.82
CA LYS A 286 -10.79 5.36 -15.04
C LYS A 286 -11.47 6.73 -15.15
N SER A 287 -11.68 7.42 -14.03
CA SER A 287 -12.30 8.75 -13.99
C SER A 287 -11.32 9.89 -14.23
N PHE A 288 -10.01 9.61 -14.31
CA PHE A 288 -9.06 10.62 -14.76
C PHE A 288 -9.29 10.97 -16.23
N ALA A 289 -8.86 12.17 -16.62
CA ALA A 289 -8.68 12.54 -18.03
C ALA A 289 -7.54 11.74 -18.69
N LEU A 290 -7.79 10.45 -18.94
CA LEU A 290 -6.88 9.50 -19.56
C LEU A 290 -6.74 9.73 -21.06
N SER A 291 -5.57 9.43 -21.60
CA SER A 291 -5.36 9.21 -23.03
C SER A 291 -5.86 7.82 -23.45
N LEU A 292 -6.06 7.60 -24.76
CA LEU A 292 -6.43 6.28 -25.29
C LEU A 292 -5.42 5.18 -24.91
N ALA A 293 -4.13 5.52 -24.86
CA ALA A 293 -3.08 4.60 -24.46
C ALA A 293 -3.23 4.19 -22.98
N GLU A 294 -3.54 5.14 -22.09
CA GLU A 294 -3.78 4.85 -20.67
C GLU A 294 -5.06 4.05 -20.45
N GLU A 295 -6.13 4.31 -21.21
CA GLU A 295 -7.35 3.51 -21.16
C GLU A 295 -7.11 2.06 -21.60
N GLN A 296 -6.32 1.85 -22.65
CA GLN A 296 -5.93 0.52 -23.09
C GLN A 296 -5.06 -0.17 -22.05
N PHE A 297 -4.09 0.57 -21.49
CA PHE A 297 -3.23 0.07 -20.43
C PHE A 297 -4.03 -0.34 -19.21
N TYR A 298 -5.02 0.44 -18.78
CA TYR A 298 -5.94 0.07 -17.69
C TYR A 298 -6.59 -1.29 -17.94
N ARG A 299 -7.17 -1.51 -19.12
CA ARG A 299 -7.85 -2.77 -19.47
C ARG A 299 -6.91 -3.98 -19.43
N GLN A 300 -5.63 -3.75 -19.67
CA GLN A 300 -4.60 -4.79 -19.68
C GLN A 300 -3.98 -5.06 -18.29
N HIS A 301 -4.40 -4.38 -17.21
CA HIS A 301 -3.73 -4.45 -15.91
C HIS A 301 -4.66 -4.58 -14.69
N THR A 302 -5.94 -4.91 -14.89
CA THR A 302 -6.93 -4.91 -13.78
C THR A 302 -6.66 -5.92 -12.66
N ALA A 303 -5.74 -6.88 -12.85
CA ALA A 303 -5.34 -7.85 -11.84
C ALA A 303 -3.92 -7.61 -11.31
N TYR A 304 -3.20 -6.60 -11.83
CA TYR A 304 -1.80 -6.34 -11.57
C TYR A 304 -1.46 -6.26 -10.08
N ASP A 305 -2.27 -5.52 -9.31
CA ASP A 305 -2.03 -5.30 -7.88
C ASP A 305 -2.06 -6.60 -7.05
N TYR A 306 -2.87 -7.59 -7.44
CA TYR A 306 -2.84 -8.89 -6.77
C TYR A 306 -1.50 -9.60 -6.98
N GLY A 307 -0.97 -9.54 -8.20
CA GLY A 307 0.37 -10.05 -8.49
C GLY A 307 1.45 -9.28 -7.73
N ASN A 308 1.37 -7.95 -7.70
CA ASN A 308 2.34 -7.10 -7.01
C ASN A 308 2.35 -7.35 -5.49
N LEU A 309 1.16 -7.51 -4.87
CA LEU A 309 1.01 -7.90 -3.47
C LEU A 309 1.70 -9.24 -3.17
N LEU A 310 1.43 -10.27 -3.98
CA LEU A 310 1.98 -11.62 -3.78
C LEU A 310 3.49 -11.66 -3.99
N TRP A 311 4.00 -10.96 -5.01
CA TRP A 311 5.43 -10.78 -5.21
C TRP A 311 6.10 -10.08 -4.01
N GLY A 312 5.36 -9.20 -3.33
CA GLY A 312 5.76 -8.54 -2.08
C GLY A 312 6.19 -9.50 -0.96
N LEU A 313 5.74 -10.76 -0.94
CA LEU A 313 6.22 -11.77 0.01
C LEU A 313 7.74 -11.96 -0.05
N GLY A 314 8.34 -11.83 -1.24
CA GLY A 314 9.78 -11.88 -1.44
C GLY A 314 10.56 -10.84 -0.64
N THR A 315 9.97 -9.66 -0.43
CA THR A 315 10.63 -8.58 0.33
C THR A 315 10.87 -8.97 1.79
N HIS A 316 10.02 -9.83 2.37
CA HIS A 316 10.16 -10.28 3.74
C HIS A 316 11.35 -11.22 3.92
N ILE A 317 11.42 -12.31 3.15
CA ILE A 317 12.56 -13.24 3.23
C ILE A 317 13.87 -12.58 2.82
N TYR A 318 13.85 -11.66 1.85
CA TYR A 318 15.02 -10.85 1.52
C TYR A 318 15.43 -9.94 2.68
N GLY A 319 14.47 -9.32 3.36
CA GLY A 319 14.72 -8.51 4.55
C GLY A 319 15.44 -9.31 5.66
N LEU A 320 15.00 -10.54 5.91
CA LEU A 320 15.65 -11.45 6.87
C LEU A 320 17.03 -11.91 6.39
N TYR A 321 17.17 -12.24 5.10
CA TYR A 321 18.46 -12.58 4.50
C TYR A 321 19.51 -11.48 4.69
N ARG A 322 19.11 -10.21 4.57
CA ARG A 322 20.01 -9.07 4.76
C ARG A 322 20.56 -8.93 6.17
N GLU A 323 19.86 -9.49 7.17
CA GLU A 323 20.26 -9.46 8.58
C GLU A 323 21.23 -10.59 8.94
N LEU A 324 21.43 -11.56 8.04
CA LEU A 324 22.38 -12.64 8.24
C LEU A 324 23.83 -12.16 8.22
N SER A 325 24.70 -12.93 8.89
CA SER A 325 26.15 -12.78 8.76
C SER A 325 26.63 -13.16 7.35
N GLU A 326 27.78 -12.64 6.93
CA GLU A 326 28.37 -12.97 5.62
C GLU A 326 28.63 -14.48 5.46
N ALA A 327 28.97 -15.18 6.54
CA ALA A 327 29.16 -16.64 6.51
C ALA A 327 27.84 -17.40 6.24
N GLU A 328 26.73 -16.93 6.82
CA GLU A 328 25.40 -17.51 6.56
C GLU A 328 24.93 -17.21 5.14
N LYS A 329 25.19 -15.99 4.63
CA LYS A 329 24.90 -15.62 3.23
C LYS A 329 25.68 -16.48 2.24
N GLN A 330 26.99 -16.67 2.45
CA GLN A 330 27.82 -17.55 1.64
C GLN A 330 27.33 -19.00 1.66
N ARG A 331 26.84 -19.46 2.81
CA ARG A 331 26.25 -20.81 2.91
C ARG A 331 24.95 -20.92 2.10
N ILE A 332 24.08 -19.92 2.16
CA ILE A 332 22.86 -19.87 1.33
C ILE A 332 23.23 -19.86 -0.16
N HIS A 333 24.21 -19.06 -0.56
CA HIS A 333 24.72 -19.02 -1.93
C HIS A 333 25.19 -20.39 -2.40
N ALA A 334 26.01 -21.07 -1.61
CA ALA A 334 26.52 -22.40 -1.93
C ALA A 334 25.43 -23.47 -2.01
N LEU A 335 24.39 -23.39 -1.15
CA LEU A 335 23.30 -24.35 -1.11
C LEU A 335 22.32 -24.19 -2.28
N TYR A 336 22.07 -22.95 -2.71
CA TYR A 336 20.99 -22.64 -3.67
C TYR A 336 21.50 -22.06 -4.99
N GLY A 337 22.81 -22.10 -5.24
CA GLY A 337 23.41 -21.72 -6.51
C GLY A 337 23.25 -20.23 -6.85
N ILE A 338 23.29 -19.36 -5.83
CA ILE A 338 23.19 -17.91 -6.01
C ILE A 338 24.56 -17.37 -6.44
N PRO A 339 24.65 -16.52 -7.49
CA PRO A 339 25.92 -15.91 -7.93
C PRO A 339 26.56 -15.00 -6.87
N GLU A 340 27.87 -14.78 -6.96
CA GLU A 340 28.62 -13.90 -6.04
C GLU A 340 28.38 -12.39 -6.26
N ASP A 341 28.01 -11.98 -7.48
CA ASP A 341 27.66 -10.59 -7.84
C ASP A 341 26.13 -10.47 -8.01
N GLU A 342 25.38 -10.84 -6.98
CA GLU A 342 23.94 -11.00 -7.08
C GLU A 342 23.17 -9.67 -7.07
N THR A 343 22.18 -9.56 -7.96
CA THR A 343 21.15 -8.53 -7.84
C THR A 343 20.06 -8.96 -6.86
N LEU A 344 19.21 -8.03 -6.43
CA LEU A 344 18.01 -8.37 -5.66
C LEU A 344 17.17 -9.41 -6.41
N GLU A 345 17.08 -9.27 -7.73
CA GLU A 345 16.39 -10.17 -8.63
C GLU A 345 16.98 -11.58 -8.59
N ASP A 346 18.30 -11.71 -8.65
CA ASP A 346 18.96 -13.03 -8.63
C ASP A 346 18.81 -13.75 -7.27
N LEU A 347 18.57 -13.00 -6.18
CA LEU A 347 18.34 -13.54 -4.84
C LEU A 347 16.92 -13.99 -4.56
N LEU A 348 15.94 -13.20 -5.00
CA LEU A 348 14.55 -13.34 -4.52
C LEU A 348 13.95 -14.70 -4.88
N LEU A 349 14.12 -15.14 -6.12
CA LEU A 349 13.48 -16.36 -6.59
C LEU A 349 14.07 -17.64 -5.94
N PRO A 350 15.40 -17.81 -5.82
CA PRO A 350 15.97 -18.93 -5.06
C PRO A 350 15.51 -18.96 -3.60
N LEU A 351 15.49 -17.81 -2.91
CA LEU A 351 15.04 -17.74 -1.52
C LEU A 351 13.58 -18.19 -1.36
N LEU A 352 12.70 -17.79 -2.27
CA LEU A 352 11.28 -18.16 -2.24
C LEU A 352 11.06 -19.63 -2.65
N THR A 353 11.76 -20.10 -3.67
CA THR A 353 11.65 -21.49 -4.16
C THR A 353 12.13 -22.49 -3.11
N HIS A 354 13.16 -22.13 -2.33
CA HIS A 354 13.74 -22.96 -1.29
C HIS A 354 13.28 -22.61 0.13
N ALA A 355 12.13 -21.93 0.28
CA ALA A 355 11.65 -21.46 1.58
C ALA A 355 11.43 -22.61 2.59
N ASN A 356 11.09 -23.82 2.14
CA ASN A 356 10.93 -24.99 3.01
C ASN A 356 12.29 -25.46 3.55
N GLU A 357 13.28 -25.63 2.68
CA GLU A 357 14.63 -26.08 3.04
C GLU A 357 15.35 -25.04 3.91
N ILE A 358 15.16 -23.75 3.61
CA ILE A 358 15.68 -22.65 4.42
C ILE A 358 15.09 -22.71 5.84
N LYS A 359 13.77 -22.97 5.94
CA LYS A 359 13.11 -23.14 7.23
C LYS A 359 13.65 -24.37 7.99
N GLU A 360 13.78 -25.51 7.33
CA GLU A 360 14.23 -26.76 7.94
C GLU A 360 15.69 -26.68 8.41
N SER A 361 16.54 -25.99 7.65
CA SER A 361 17.94 -25.76 8.01
C SER A 361 18.14 -24.76 9.15
N ASN A 362 17.09 -24.02 9.54
CA ASN A 362 17.12 -22.91 10.51
C ASN A 362 18.11 -21.78 10.17
N LEU A 363 18.55 -21.67 8.90
CA LEU A 363 19.41 -20.57 8.44
C LEU A 363 18.68 -19.22 8.47
N ILE A 364 17.40 -19.22 8.11
CA ILE A 364 16.50 -18.09 8.30
C ILE A 364 15.31 -18.58 9.11
N GLN A 365 14.97 -17.83 10.17
CA GLN A 365 13.80 -18.12 10.99
C GLN A 365 12.52 -17.76 10.23
N LEU A 366 11.90 -18.75 9.60
CA LEU A 366 10.66 -18.60 8.84
C LEU A 366 9.49 -19.27 9.58
N GLU A 367 8.37 -18.55 9.71
CA GLU A 367 7.14 -19.12 10.27
C GLU A 367 6.48 -20.12 9.32
N LYS A 368 5.79 -21.13 9.87
CA LYS A 368 5.10 -22.14 9.06
C LYS A 368 4.03 -21.52 8.15
N SER A 369 3.28 -20.53 8.66
CA SER A 369 2.23 -19.85 7.90
C SER A 369 2.79 -19.00 6.76
N TYR A 370 3.97 -18.39 6.94
CA TYR A 370 4.66 -17.67 5.89
C TYR A 370 5.08 -18.62 4.76
N VAL A 371 5.77 -19.71 5.10
CA VAL A 371 6.22 -20.69 4.11
C VAL A 371 5.04 -21.32 3.36
N ALA A 372 3.94 -21.61 4.07
CA ALA A 372 2.71 -22.08 3.43
C ALA A 372 2.15 -21.07 2.41
N SER A 373 2.17 -19.77 2.74
CA SER A 373 1.74 -18.71 1.82
C SER A 373 2.65 -18.61 0.59
N VAL A 374 3.97 -18.65 0.79
CA VAL A 374 4.95 -18.67 -0.32
C VAL A 374 4.71 -19.86 -1.24
N ASN A 375 4.59 -21.07 -0.69
CA ASN A 375 4.36 -22.28 -1.48
C ASN A 375 3.04 -22.22 -2.26
N GLN A 376 1.97 -21.75 -1.63
CA GLN A 376 0.65 -21.66 -2.26
C GLN A 376 0.66 -20.70 -3.46
N TYR A 377 1.34 -19.56 -3.33
CA TYR A 377 1.32 -18.49 -4.33
C TYR A 377 2.58 -18.44 -5.21
N LEU A 378 3.48 -19.41 -5.08
CA LEU A 378 4.74 -19.47 -5.82
C LEU A 378 4.56 -19.30 -7.34
N PRO A 379 3.56 -19.92 -8.01
CA PRO A 379 3.36 -19.71 -9.45
C PRO A 379 3.10 -18.25 -9.84
N VAL A 380 2.33 -17.51 -9.03
CA VAL A 380 2.07 -16.07 -9.26
C VAL A 380 3.33 -15.26 -8.98
N ILE A 381 4.04 -15.58 -7.89
CA ILE A 381 5.30 -14.93 -7.51
C ILE A 381 6.34 -15.06 -8.64
N VAL A 382 6.52 -16.27 -9.19
CA VAL A 382 7.43 -16.55 -10.30
C VAL A 382 7.04 -15.73 -11.52
N PHE A 383 5.76 -15.76 -11.92
CA PHE A 383 5.26 -15.00 -13.07
C PHE A 383 5.55 -13.49 -12.94
N MET A 384 5.24 -12.91 -11.78
CA MET A 384 5.47 -11.48 -11.53
C MET A 384 6.96 -11.15 -11.46
N HIS A 385 7.76 -12.04 -10.85
CA HIS A 385 9.20 -11.91 -10.77
C HIS A 385 9.83 -11.89 -12.17
N ASP A 386 9.51 -12.87 -13.02
CA ASP A 386 10.01 -12.95 -14.39
C ASP A 386 9.65 -11.70 -15.20
N PHE A 387 8.41 -11.21 -15.07
CA PHE A 387 7.98 -9.97 -15.69
C PHE A 387 8.82 -8.77 -15.21
N TYR A 388 9.04 -8.62 -13.90
CA TYR A 388 9.84 -7.52 -13.37
C TYR A 388 11.30 -7.60 -13.78
N VAL A 389 11.91 -8.80 -13.77
CA VAL A 389 13.28 -9.00 -14.23
C VAL A 389 13.41 -8.63 -15.69
N ALA A 390 12.52 -9.15 -16.54
CA ALA A 390 12.52 -8.85 -17.96
C ALA A 390 12.36 -7.35 -18.22
N MET A 391 11.42 -6.69 -17.53
CA MET A 391 11.16 -5.27 -17.70
C MET A 391 12.29 -4.36 -17.18
N ARG A 392 12.92 -4.72 -16.05
CA ARG A 392 14.05 -3.97 -15.49
C ARG A 392 15.30 -4.10 -16.36
N ARG A 393 15.59 -5.30 -16.89
CA ARG A 393 16.76 -5.57 -17.75
C ARG A 393 16.57 -5.10 -19.19
N ASN A 394 15.33 -4.87 -19.62
CA ASN A 394 15.00 -4.36 -20.93
C ASN A 394 14.89 -2.84 -20.93
N ASN A 395 15.90 -2.14 -21.45
CA ASN A 395 15.85 -0.68 -21.58
C ASN A 395 14.77 -0.21 -22.57
N GLN A 396 14.35 -1.00 -23.56
CA GLN A 396 13.27 -0.59 -24.47
C GLN A 396 11.89 -0.55 -23.81
N LYS A 397 11.74 -1.18 -22.63
CA LYS A 397 10.51 -1.17 -21.83
C LYS A 397 9.27 -1.62 -22.62
N ASP A 398 9.46 -2.52 -23.59
CA ASP A 398 8.43 -3.11 -24.46
C ASP A 398 8.07 -4.55 -24.06
N THR A 399 8.54 -5.02 -22.90
CA THR A 399 8.13 -6.31 -22.33
C THR A 399 6.62 -6.32 -22.07
N LEU A 400 5.92 -7.26 -22.72
CA LEU A 400 4.47 -7.38 -22.61
C LEU A 400 4.09 -8.01 -21.27
N PHE A 401 3.01 -7.49 -20.67
CA PHE A 401 2.40 -8.06 -19.47
C PHE A 401 1.21 -8.94 -19.86
N ASP A 402 1.26 -10.22 -19.48
CA ASP A 402 0.17 -11.18 -19.74
C ASP A 402 -0.81 -11.23 -18.58
N GLN A 403 -1.74 -10.28 -18.57
CA GLN A 403 -2.83 -10.20 -17.61
C GLN A 403 -3.71 -11.45 -17.58
N THR A 404 -3.98 -12.08 -18.73
CA THR A 404 -4.79 -13.31 -18.80
C THR A 404 -4.09 -14.44 -18.05
N ARG A 405 -2.77 -14.58 -18.25
CA ARG A 405 -1.99 -15.57 -17.51
C ARG A 405 -1.95 -15.28 -16.01
N LEU A 406 -1.79 -14.01 -15.61
CA LEU A 406 -1.86 -13.64 -14.19
C LEU A 406 -3.21 -14.03 -13.59
N GLN A 407 -4.32 -13.66 -14.22
CA GLN A 407 -5.67 -13.98 -13.74
C GLN A 407 -5.86 -15.50 -13.58
N GLN A 408 -5.41 -16.29 -14.55
CA GLN A 408 -5.45 -17.74 -14.47
C GLN A 408 -4.68 -18.27 -13.25
N LEU A 409 -3.44 -17.80 -13.03
CA LEU A 409 -2.62 -18.22 -11.89
C LEU A 409 -3.26 -17.81 -10.54
N LEU A 410 -3.88 -16.64 -10.47
CA LEU A 410 -4.58 -16.19 -9.27
C LEU A 410 -5.81 -17.07 -8.95
N ILE A 411 -6.49 -17.59 -9.96
CA ILE A 411 -7.60 -18.55 -9.80
C ILE A 411 -7.07 -19.93 -9.39
N GLU A 412 -6.04 -20.44 -10.08
CA GLU A 412 -5.43 -21.75 -9.82
C GLU A 412 -4.89 -21.86 -8.38
N THR A 413 -4.32 -20.77 -7.86
CA THR A 413 -3.80 -20.69 -6.48
C THR A 413 -4.90 -20.38 -5.44
N GLY A 414 -6.14 -20.16 -5.88
CA GLY A 414 -7.27 -19.78 -5.02
C GLY A 414 -7.15 -18.38 -4.41
N PHE A 415 -6.26 -17.54 -4.93
CA PHE A 415 -6.11 -16.16 -4.46
C PHE A 415 -7.32 -15.30 -4.84
N ILE A 416 -7.94 -15.53 -5.99
CA ILE A 416 -9.23 -14.94 -6.36
C ILE A 416 -10.24 -16.03 -6.77
N GLY A 417 -11.53 -15.71 -6.75
CA GLY A 417 -12.57 -16.62 -7.23
C GLY A 417 -12.64 -16.66 -8.76
N THR A 418 -13.41 -17.61 -9.32
CA THR A 418 -13.63 -17.76 -10.77
C THR A 418 -14.53 -16.68 -11.37
N GLU A 419 -15.25 -15.91 -10.55
CA GLU A 419 -16.08 -14.78 -10.98
C GLU A 419 -15.27 -13.49 -10.84
N ILE A 420 -14.68 -13.04 -11.95
CA ILE A 420 -14.22 -11.65 -12.07
C ILE A 420 -15.33 -10.94 -12.82
N ASN A 421 -16.09 -10.07 -12.14
CA ASN A 421 -17.03 -9.18 -12.81
C ASN A 421 -16.19 -8.18 -13.63
N ASP A 422 -16.38 -8.21 -14.96
CA ASP A 422 -15.72 -7.34 -15.94
C ASP A 422 -16.05 -5.85 -15.79
#